data_AF-A0A1I1Z967-F1
#
_entry.id   AF-A0A1I1Z967-F1
#
_cell.length_a   1.000
_cell.length_b   1.000
_cell.length_c   1.000
_cell.angle_alpha   90.00
_cell.angle_beta   90.00
_cell.angle_gamma   90.00
#
_symmetry.space_group_name_H-M   'P 1'
#
loop_
_entity.id
_entity.type
_entity.pdbx_description
1 polymer ?
#
loop_
_entity_poly.entity_id
_entity_poly.type
_entity_poly.pdbx_seq_one_letter_code
_entity_poly.pdbx_strand_id
1 'polypeptide(L)' 'MCTPALAASQPHLSLMAVGELRDVLTALELGQGPTAVAGLMAIDAESWQAIEQRLAAVGGDLRAVLQAASVGAPVLPHLA' A
#
# COMPACT_ATOMS: atom_id res chain seq x y z
N MET A 1 -32.73 2.95 -25.37
CA MET A 1 -32.34 2.44 -24.03
C MET A 1 -30.83 2.42 -24.00
N CYS A 2 -30.20 3.49 -23.50
CA CYS A 2 -28.74 3.58 -23.44
C CYS A 2 -28.30 3.04 -22.07
N THR A 3 -27.66 1.88 -22.08
CA THR A 3 -27.01 1.30 -20.90
C THR A 3 -25.83 2.20 -20.52
N PRO A 4 -25.75 2.77 -19.30
CA PRO A 4 -24.51 3.39 -18.86
C PRO A 4 -23.51 2.26 -18.63
N ALA A 5 -22.44 2.22 -19.44
CA ALA A 5 -21.26 1.45 -19.11
C ALA A 5 -20.79 1.94 -17.74
N LEU A 6 -20.76 1.04 -16.77
CA LEU A 6 -20.13 1.23 -15.47
C LEU A 6 -18.67 1.60 -15.72
N ALA A 7 -18.39 2.91 -15.83
CA ALA A 7 -17.08 3.43 -15.54
C ALA A 7 -16.89 3.16 -14.04
N ALA A 8 -16.40 1.97 -13.71
CA ALA A 8 -15.88 1.69 -12.38
C ALA A 8 -14.83 2.77 -12.14
N SER A 9 -15.18 3.76 -11.30
CA SER A 9 -14.24 4.81 -10.88
C SER A 9 -12.99 4.10 -10.43
N GLN A 10 -11.93 4.18 -11.23
CA GLN A 10 -10.68 3.58 -10.85
C GLN A 10 -10.31 4.18 -9.50
N PRO A 11 -10.01 3.36 -8.48
CA PRO A 11 -9.71 3.88 -7.16
C PRO A 11 -8.57 4.89 -7.26
N HIS A 12 -8.87 6.15 -6.93
CA HIS A 12 -7.95 7.25 -7.12
C HIS A 12 -6.88 7.19 -6.04
N LEU A 13 -5.62 7.18 -6.48
CA LEU A 13 -4.46 7.08 -5.62
C LEU A 13 -3.66 8.36 -5.80
N SER A 14 -3.62 9.20 -4.77
CA SER A 14 -2.84 10.44 -4.84
C SER A 14 -1.35 10.14 -4.89
N LEU A 15 -0.60 10.94 -5.67
CA LEU A 15 0.87 10.88 -5.67
C LEU A 15 1.45 11.17 -4.28
N MET A 16 0.77 11.99 -3.47
CA MET A 16 1.17 12.25 -2.09
C MET A 16 1.12 10.97 -1.26
N ALA A 17 0.00 10.23 -1.31
CA ALA A 17 -0.16 8.98 -0.59
C ALA A 17 0.84 7.89 -1.05
N VAL A 18 1.23 7.89 -2.33
CA VAL A 18 2.33 7.02 -2.81
C VAL A 18 3.66 7.39 -2.17
N GLY A 19 3.95 8.69 -2.07
CA GLY A 19 5.13 9.19 -1.36
C GLY A 19 5.15 8.77 0.10
N GLU A 20 4.05 9.04 0.81
CA GLU A 20 3.88 8.64 2.21
C GLU A 20 4.03 7.12 2.39
N LEU A 21 3.43 6.30 1.53
CA LEU A 21 3.55 4.85 1.61
C LEU A 21 5.00 4.38 1.44
N ARG A 22 5.74 4.93 0.47
CA ARG A 22 7.16 4.60 0.28
C ARG A 22 7.98 4.98 1.50
N ASP A 23 7.73 6.15 2.06
CA ASP A 23 8.46 6.67 3.21
C ASP A 23 8.14 5.85 4.47
N VAL A 24 6.90 5.39 4.63
CA VAL A 24 6.50 4.39 5.65
C VAL A 24 7.29 3.09 5.50
N LEU A 25 7.34 2.52 4.30
CA LEU A 25 8.07 1.26 4.06
C LEU A 25 9.55 1.42 4.40
N THR A 26 10.16 2.54 3.98
CA THR A 26 11.55 2.86 4.30
C THR A 26 11.75 3.01 5.81
N ALA A 27 10.84 3.70 6.50
CA ALA A 27 10.90 3.85 7.96
C ALA A 27 10.76 2.50 8.68
N LEU A 28 9.92 1.60 8.18
CA LEU A 28 9.80 0.24 8.72
C LEU A 28 11.10 -0.56 8.54
N GLU A 29 11.71 -0.51 7.36
CA GLU A 29 13.00 -1.16 7.08
C GLU A 29 14.13 -0.63 7.97
N LEU A 30 14.12 0.67 8.28
CA LEU A 30 15.07 1.32 9.17
C LEU A 30 14.75 1.15 10.67
N GLY A 31 13.68 0.43 11.03
CA GLY A 31 13.23 0.27 12.42
C GLY A 31 12.70 1.55 13.06
N GLN A 32 12.36 2.56 12.26
CA GLN A 32 11.85 3.87 12.69
C GLN A 32 10.33 3.82 12.90
N GLY A 33 9.88 2.99 13.84
CA GLY A 33 8.46 2.77 14.13
C GLY A 33 7.62 4.05 14.28
N PRO A 34 8.06 5.07 15.04
CA PRO A 34 7.30 6.33 15.16
C PRO A 34 7.10 7.06 13.83
N THR A 35 8.12 7.09 12.96
CA THR A 35 8.04 7.70 11.63
C THR A 35 7.09 6.92 10.73
N ALA A 36 7.14 5.59 10.77
CA ALA A 36 6.22 4.74 10.02
C ALA A 36 4.76 4.95 10.46
N VAL A 37 4.50 5.07 11.76
CA VAL A 37 3.15 5.37 12.26
C VAL A 37 2.68 6.75 11.80
N ALA A 38 3.54 7.76 11.84
CA ALA A 38 3.20 9.10 11.38
C ALA A 38 2.85 9.14 9.89
N GLY A 39 3.63 8.48 9.03
CA GLY A 39 3.34 8.39 7.59
C GLY A 39 2.06 7.60 7.29
N LEU A 40 1.77 6.53 8.04
CA LEU A 40 0.51 5.80 7.91
C LEU A 40 -0.71 6.70 8.24
N MET A 41 -0.58 7.57 9.23
CA MET A 41 -1.65 8.52 9.60
C MET A 41 -1.79 9.66 8.58
N ALA A 42 -0.79 9.91 7.74
CA ALA A 42 -0.81 10.95 6.71
C ALA A 42 -1.52 10.48 5.42
N ILE A 43 -1.67 9.17 5.22
CA ILE A 43 -2.41 8.62 4.07
C ILE A 43 -3.91 8.79 4.29
N ASP A 44 -4.58 9.43 3.33
CA ASP A 44 -6.03 9.60 3.36
C ASP A 44 -6.77 8.28 3.10
N ALA A 45 -8.03 8.20 3.57
CA ALA A 45 -8.81 6.96 3.51
C ALA A 45 -9.12 6.48 2.07
N GLU A 46 -9.27 7.39 1.11
CA GLU A 46 -9.53 7.04 -0.28
C GLU A 46 -8.28 6.39 -0.89
N SER A 47 -7.11 7.02 -0.70
CA SER A 47 -5.83 6.47 -1.12
C SER A 47 -5.52 5.15 -0.42
N TRP A 48 -5.83 5.00 0.87
CA TRP A 48 -5.67 3.75 1.61
C TRP A 48 -6.44 2.60 0.94
N GLN A 49 -7.73 2.81 0.71
CA GLN A 49 -8.58 1.83 0.04
C GLN A 49 -8.09 1.52 -1.39
N ALA A 50 -7.58 2.54 -2.07
CA ALA A 50 -7.02 2.42 -3.41
C ALA A 50 -5.72 1.59 -3.45
N ILE A 51 -4.92 1.63 -2.38
CA ILE A 51 -3.73 0.78 -2.19
C ILE A 51 -4.17 -0.67 -1.96
N GLU A 52 -5.12 -0.90 -1.05
CA GLU A 52 -5.64 -2.24 -0.73
C GLU A 52 -6.22 -2.93 -1.97
N GLN A 53 -7.03 -2.22 -2.76
CA GLN A 53 -7.61 -2.76 -3.99
C GLN A 53 -6.55 -3.12 -5.04
N ARG A 54 -5.51 -2.29 -5.19
CA ARG A 54 -4.40 -2.56 -6.13
C ARG A 54 -3.58 -3.78 -5.70
N LEU A 55 -3.30 -3.90 -4.40
CA LEU A 55 -2.61 -5.06 -3.85
C LEU A 55 -3.43 -6.34 -4.04
N ALA A 56 -4.72 -6.30 -3.71
CA ALA A 56 -5.61 -7.43 -3.91
C ALA A 56 -5.67 -7.87 -5.38
N ALA A 57 -5.66 -6.92 -6.32
CA ALA A 57 -5.66 -7.23 -7.76
C ALA A 57 -4.41 -8.00 -8.23
N VAL A 58 -3.28 -7.90 -7.51
CA VAL A 58 -2.06 -8.66 -7.77
C VAL A 58 -1.86 -9.84 -6.81
N GLY A 59 -2.90 -10.18 -6.02
CA GLY A 59 -2.86 -11.28 -5.05
C GLY A 59 -2.11 -10.97 -3.76
N GLY A 60 -1.81 -9.69 -3.50
CA GLY A 60 -1.14 -9.21 -2.30
C GLY A 60 -2.11 -8.72 -1.22
N ASP A 61 -1.57 -8.53 -0.02
CA ASP A 61 -2.26 -7.96 1.13
C ASP A 61 -1.39 -6.86 1.76
N LEU A 62 -1.99 -5.71 2.08
CA LEU A 62 -1.25 -4.56 2.61
C LEU A 62 -0.63 -4.86 3.96
N ARG A 63 -1.32 -5.63 4.82
CA ARG A 63 -0.78 -6.01 6.13
C ARG A 63 0.40 -6.96 5.98
N ALA A 64 0.38 -7.88 5.01
CA ALA A 64 1.52 -8.74 4.70
C ALA A 64 2.75 -7.92 4.23
N VAL A 65 2.54 -6.91 3.39
CA VAL A 65 3.61 -6.00 2.94
C VAL A 65 4.23 -5.23 4.12
N LEU A 66 3.40 -4.65 4.99
CA LEU A 66 3.86 -3.90 6.16
C LEU A 66 4.62 -4.80 7.16
N GLN A 67 4.15 -6.03 7.37
CA GLN A 67 4.86 -7.01 8.20
C GLN A 67 6.21 -7.40 7.61
N ALA A 68 6.30 -7.63 6.30
CA ALA A 68 7.55 -7.95 5.63
C ALA A 68 8.58 -6.81 5.77
N ALA A 69 8.14 -5.56 5.59
CA ALA A 69 8.99 -4.37 5.76
C ALA A 69 9.45 -4.19 7.22
N SER A 70 8.60 -4.49 8.19
CA SER A 70 8.92 -4.41 9.62
C SER A 70 9.95 -5.43 10.10
N VAL A 71 10.01 -6.60 9.48
CA VAL A 71 10.85 -7.71 9.93
C VAL A 71 12.27 -7.61 9.36
N GLY A 72 12.52 -6.71 8.40
CA GLY A 72 13.77 -6.74 7.62
C GLY A 72 13.96 -8.11 6.96
N ALA A 73 12.88 -8.74 6.53
CA ALA A 73 12.91 -10.14 6.11
C ALA A 73 13.61 -10.26 4.74
N PRO A 74 14.60 -11.16 4.59
CA PRO A 74 15.16 -11.45 3.28
C PRO A 74 14.05 -11.98 2.38
N VAL A 75 13.81 -11.30 1.26
CA VAL A 75 12.97 -11.84 0.18
C VAL A 75 13.64 -13.11 -0.33
N LEU A 76 13.20 -14.28 0.13
CA LEU A 76 13.61 -15.56 -0.43
C LEU A 76 12.66 -15.87 -1.61
N PRO A 77 13.16 -15.95 -2.84
CA PRO A 77 12.34 -16.26 -4.00
C PRO A 77 11.91 -17.73 -3.97
N HIS A 78 10.66 -17.98 -4.34
CA HIS A 78 10.07 -19.31 -4.52
C HIS A 78 10.67 -20.09 -5.71
N LEU A 79 11.95 -20.42 -5.69
CA LEU A 79 12.52 -21.35 -6.68
C LEU A 79 13.12 -22.55 -5.95
N ALA A 80 12.28 -23.57 -5.74
CA ALA A 80 12.65 -24.96 -5.52
C ALA A 80 11.68 -25.84 -6.32
#